data_AF-A0A345JQJ0-F1
#
_entry.id   AF-A0A345JQJ0-F1
#
_cell.length_a   1.000
_cell.length_b   1.000
_cell.length_c   1.000
_cell.angle_alpha   90.00
_cell.angle_beta   90.00
_cell.angle_gamma   90.00
#
_symmetry.space_group_name_H-M   'P 1'
#
loop_
_entity.id
_entity.type
_entity.pdbx_description
1 polymer ?
#
loop_
_entity_poly.entity_id
_entity_poly.type
_entity_poly.pdbx_seq_one_letter_code
_entity_poly.pdbx_strand_id
1 'polypeptide(L)'
;MKRFLYLIITTFMLLLLTSCGPKKDSELPQVYTGYTASFIYAKAHEQMQNEKYFDAIRSYKSLVAQYPFTPLAEKGMVDLIYVYYMDDESTMALALGQQFIKMYPYSSYKGYVYYMIGVVGFEDGRGILQTYAPYDMNYHDPTGYQDAYTNFEKALQLDPNGSFVPDAKRRMVFINNTIARHYDDIAHFYFKRGAYNAAIDRASQVIRSYPQSTSTEDALVLTIRAYNKLGLYDQAKANIRVLKKNYPKNNFIKNLRPDGTEEPSWYQRWFGWL
;
A
#
# COMPACT_ATOMS: atom_id res chain seq x y z
N MET A 1 -18.70 27.70 41.54
CA MET A 1 -18.75 26.61 40.55
C MET A 1 -17.59 26.62 39.55
N LYS A 2 -17.33 27.71 38.80
CA LYS A 2 -16.22 27.77 37.82
C LYS A 2 -14.83 27.48 38.41
N ARG A 3 -14.52 27.98 39.62
CA ARG A 3 -13.24 27.71 40.31
C ARG A 3 -13.02 26.24 40.69
N PHE A 4 -14.11 25.52 40.98
CA PHE A 4 -14.06 24.08 41.29
C PHE A 4 -13.86 23.24 40.03
N LEU A 5 -14.43 23.68 38.91
CA LEU A 5 -14.21 23.09 37.59
C LEU A 5 -12.75 23.22 37.14
N TYR A 6 -12.13 24.40 37.33
CA TYR A 6 -10.71 24.58 37.00
C TYR A 6 -9.80 23.68 37.85
N LEU A 7 -10.10 23.51 39.14
CA LEU A 7 -9.35 22.59 40.00
C LEU A 7 -9.40 21.16 39.47
N ILE A 8 -10.59 20.63 39.15
CA ILE A 8 -10.76 19.26 38.61
C ILE A 8 -10.00 19.09 37.29
N ILE A 9 -10.06 20.07 36.39
CA ILE A 9 -9.35 20.03 35.10
C ILE A 9 -7.83 20.00 35.32
N THR A 10 -7.31 20.80 36.26
CA THR A 10 -5.88 20.79 36.57
C THR A 10 -5.42 19.46 37.18
N THR A 11 -6.20 18.85 38.09
CA THR A 11 -5.84 17.56 38.68
C THR A 11 -5.87 16.43 37.65
N PHE A 12 -6.84 16.45 36.73
CA PHE A 12 -6.92 15.48 35.65
C PHE A 12 -5.74 15.61 34.67
N MET A 13 -5.28 16.83 34.39
CA MET A 13 -4.13 17.10 33.53
C MET A 13 -2.80 16.63 34.16
N LEU A 14 -2.68 16.71 35.49
CA LEU A 14 -1.52 16.18 36.24
C LEU A 14 -1.47 14.64 36.28
N LEU A 15 -2.63 13.97 36.28
CA LEU A 15 -2.72 12.51 36.22
C LEU A 15 -2.35 11.92 34.84
N LEU A 16 -2.47 12.71 33.77
CA LEU A 16 -2.06 12.29 32.42
C LEU A 16 -0.53 12.33 32.22
N LEU A 17 0.22 12.96 33.12
CA LEU A 17 1.68 13.08 33.02
C LEU A 17 2.45 11.94 33.71
N THR A 18 1.79 11.02 34.40
CA THR A 18 2.47 9.92 35.14
C THR A 18 2.61 8.61 34.36
N SER A 19 2.33 8.59 33.06
CA SER A 19 2.34 7.35 32.25
C SER A 19 3.61 7.11 31.42
N CYS A 20 4.75 7.69 31.81
CA CYS A 20 6.03 7.40 31.15
C CYS A 20 7.11 7.09 32.20
N GLY A 21 7.09 5.86 32.72
CA GLY A 21 8.27 5.29 33.34
C GLY A 21 9.26 4.86 32.25
N PRO A 22 10.59 5.06 32.43
CA PRO A 22 11.57 4.60 31.46
C PRO A 22 11.47 3.07 31.35
N LYS A 23 11.05 2.56 30.18
CA LYS A 23 11.25 1.15 29.83
C LYS A 23 12.77 0.93 29.89
N LYS A 24 13.18 0.04 30.79
CA LYS A 24 14.57 -0.34 30.94
C LYS A 24 14.94 -1.09 29.66
N ASP A 25 15.53 -0.38 28.70
CA ASP A 25 16.30 -0.97 27.61
C ASP A 25 17.52 -1.63 28.24
N SER A 26 17.30 -2.75 28.94
CA SER A 26 18.40 -3.58 29.40
C SER A 26 18.98 -4.22 28.15
N GLU A 27 20.13 -3.70 27.74
CA GLU A 27 21.24 -4.40 27.10
C GLU A 27 20.88 -5.86 26.82
N LEU A 28 20.74 -6.22 25.53
CA LEU A 28 20.56 -7.59 25.03
C LEU A 28 21.14 -8.58 26.03
N PRO A 29 20.32 -9.17 26.93
CA PRO A 29 20.92 -10.02 27.93
C PRO A 29 21.49 -11.17 27.15
N GLN A 30 22.68 -11.61 27.51
CA GLN A 30 23.23 -12.86 27.02
C GLN A 30 22.37 -14.02 27.56
N VAL A 31 21.06 -14.04 27.24
CA VAL A 31 20.06 -15.03 27.69
C VAL A 31 20.49 -16.43 27.28
N TYR A 32 21.30 -16.52 26.22
CA TYR A 32 21.71 -17.76 25.59
C TYR A 32 23.23 -17.95 25.51
N THR A 33 24.04 -17.31 26.37
CA THR A 33 25.48 -17.61 26.40
C THR A 33 25.73 -19.10 26.65
N GLY A 34 26.53 -19.72 25.78
CA GLY A 34 26.90 -21.14 25.87
C GLY A 34 25.91 -22.11 25.23
N TYR A 35 24.75 -21.65 24.72
CA TYR A 35 23.81 -22.48 23.98
C TYR A 35 24.13 -22.52 22.49
N THR A 36 23.85 -23.65 21.83
CA THR A 36 24.12 -23.80 20.38
C THR A 36 23.17 -22.96 19.52
N ALA A 37 23.62 -22.56 18.32
CA ALA A 37 22.80 -21.84 17.35
C ALA A 37 21.46 -22.55 17.03
N SER A 38 21.49 -23.88 16.91
CA SER A 38 20.29 -24.69 16.66
C SER A 38 19.27 -24.58 17.80
N PHE A 39 19.74 -24.63 19.06
CA PHE A 39 18.89 -24.48 20.23
C PHE A 39 18.24 -23.09 20.27
N ILE A 40 19.03 -22.02 20.07
CA ILE A 40 18.52 -20.65 20.10
C ILE A 40 17.48 -20.45 18.98
N TYR A 41 17.78 -20.92 17.76
CA TYR A 41 16.84 -20.84 16.65
C TYR A 41 15.54 -21.60 16.95
N ALA A 42 15.62 -22.84 17.42
CA ALA A 42 14.45 -23.63 17.77
C ALA A 42 13.61 -22.95 18.85
N LYS A 43 14.25 -22.36 19.87
CA LYS A 43 13.56 -21.64 20.93
C LYS A 43 12.89 -20.36 20.45
N ALA A 44 13.57 -19.59 19.61
CA ALA A 44 13.02 -18.39 19.00
C ALA A 44 11.81 -18.72 18.13
N HIS A 45 11.91 -19.79 17.34
CA HIS A 45 10.84 -20.25 16.46
C HIS A 45 9.63 -20.76 17.26
N GLU A 46 9.85 -21.50 18.35
CA GLU A 46 8.79 -21.91 19.29
C GLU A 46 8.08 -20.69 19.90
N GLN A 47 8.83 -19.67 20.32
CA GLN A 47 8.26 -18.43 20.87
C GLN A 47 7.42 -17.69 19.82
N MET A 48 7.91 -17.60 18.59
CA MET A 48 7.18 -17.00 17.47
C MET A 48 5.87 -17.75 17.17
N GLN A 49 5.91 -19.09 17.12
CA GLN A 49 4.72 -19.91 16.88
C GLN A 49 3.67 -19.78 17.99
N ASN A 50 4.12 -19.51 19.22
CA ASN A 50 3.24 -19.26 20.37
C ASN A 50 2.86 -17.78 20.53
N GLU A 51 3.09 -16.94 19.51
CA GLU A 51 2.77 -15.50 19.49
C GLU A 51 3.48 -14.68 20.59
N LYS A 52 4.57 -15.22 21.16
CA LYS A 52 5.41 -14.53 22.14
C LYS A 52 6.46 -13.69 21.41
N TYR A 53 5.99 -12.70 20.65
CA TYR A 53 6.85 -11.96 19.72
C TYR A 53 7.99 -11.24 20.43
N PHE A 54 7.74 -10.55 21.54
CA PHE A 54 8.79 -9.91 22.34
C PHE A 54 9.94 -10.86 22.72
N ASP A 55 9.61 -12.07 23.19
CA ASP A 55 10.61 -13.08 23.55
C ASP A 55 11.32 -13.63 22.31
N ALA A 56 10.57 -13.88 21.23
CA ALA A 56 11.12 -14.35 19.97
C ALA A 56 12.13 -13.35 19.38
N ILE A 57 11.83 -12.04 19.41
CA ILE A 57 12.73 -10.96 18.99
C ILE A 57 14.05 -11.08 19.75
N ARG A 58 14.00 -11.20 21.08
CA ARG A 58 15.21 -11.31 21.91
C ARG A 58 16.04 -12.53 21.54
N SER A 59 15.40 -13.68 21.33
CA SER A 59 16.06 -14.93 20.97
C SER A 59 16.69 -14.87 19.58
N TYR A 60 15.96 -14.36 18.58
CA TYR A 60 16.49 -14.19 17.22
C TYR A 60 17.62 -13.16 17.17
N LYS A 61 17.51 -12.02 17.88
CA LYS A 61 18.62 -11.05 18.01
C LYS A 61 19.86 -11.71 18.63
N SER A 62 19.67 -12.50 19.68
CA SER A 62 20.77 -13.24 20.31
C SER A 62 21.42 -14.24 19.35
N LEU A 63 20.63 -14.95 18.53
CA LEU A 63 21.15 -15.86 17.50
C LEU A 63 22.03 -15.12 16.49
N VAL A 64 21.53 -14.02 15.94
CA VAL A 64 22.25 -13.22 14.92
C VAL A 64 23.52 -12.59 15.50
N ALA A 65 23.48 -12.14 16.76
CA ALA A 65 24.62 -11.53 17.43
C ALA A 65 25.73 -12.55 17.80
N GLN A 66 25.36 -13.75 18.27
CA GLN A 66 26.33 -14.77 18.71
C GLN A 66 26.88 -15.61 17.56
N TYR A 67 26.06 -15.87 16.53
CA TYR A 67 26.40 -16.75 15.42
C TYR A 67 26.29 -16.03 14.05
N PRO A 68 26.90 -14.85 13.88
CA PRO A 68 26.84 -14.13 12.62
C PRO A 68 27.43 -14.99 11.49
N PHE A 69 26.93 -14.80 10.27
CA PHE A 69 27.37 -15.51 9.05
C PHE A 69 27.04 -17.02 8.98
N THR A 70 26.27 -17.56 9.93
CA THR A 70 25.76 -18.94 9.80
C THR A 70 24.46 -18.98 8.98
N PRO A 71 24.15 -20.10 8.28
CA PRO A 71 22.87 -20.26 7.58
C PRO A 71 21.65 -20.13 8.53
N LEU A 72 21.81 -20.53 9.79
CA LEU A 72 20.77 -20.37 10.80
C LEU A 72 20.57 -18.90 11.20
N ALA A 73 21.63 -18.10 11.28
CA ALA A 73 21.49 -16.66 11.52
C ALA A 73 20.84 -15.95 10.33
N GLU A 74 21.17 -16.34 9.10
CA GLU A 74 20.48 -15.84 7.90
C GLU A 74 18.97 -16.13 7.97
N LYS A 75 18.60 -17.40 8.19
CA LYS A 75 17.20 -17.79 8.37
C LYS A 75 16.54 -17.08 9.56
N GLY A 76 17.25 -16.96 10.67
CA GLY A 76 16.77 -16.28 11.87
C GLY A 76 16.55 -14.78 11.68
N MET A 77 17.37 -14.13 10.84
CA MET A 77 17.18 -12.72 10.46
C MET A 77 15.93 -12.55 9.59
N VAL A 78 15.64 -13.50 8.70
CA VAL A 78 14.39 -13.53 7.93
C VAL A 78 13.17 -13.67 8.83
N ASP A 79 13.20 -14.64 9.75
CA ASP A 79 12.12 -14.84 10.73
C ASP A 79 11.96 -13.60 11.62
N LEU A 80 13.06 -12.97 12.04
CA LEU A 80 13.03 -11.75 12.86
C LEU A 80 12.32 -10.58 12.15
N ILE A 81 12.47 -10.43 10.83
CA ILE A 81 11.71 -9.42 10.05
C ILE A 81 10.21 -9.67 10.19
N TYR A 82 9.77 -10.93 10.05
CA TYR A 82 8.37 -11.30 10.24
C TYR A 82 7.89 -11.05 11.67
N VAL A 83 8.68 -11.45 12.68
CA VAL A 83 8.33 -11.23 14.08
C VAL A 83 8.19 -9.74 14.39
N TYR A 84 9.07 -8.89 13.87
CA TYR A 84 8.95 -7.45 14.03
C TYR A 84 7.66 -6.89 13.44
N TYR A 85 7.29 -7.37 12.25
CA TYR A 85 6.01 -7.00 11.64
C TYR A 85 4.81 -7.45 12.50
N MET A 86 4.85 -8.67 13.06
CA MET A 86 3.78 -9.17 13.93
C MET A 86 3.71 -8.47 15.29
N ASP A 87 4.82 -7.91 15.78
CA ASP A 87 4.91 -7.12 17.02
C ASP A 87 4.57 -5.63 16.79
N ASP A 88 4.09 -5.25 15.60
CA ASP A 88 3.80 -3.87 15.19
C ASP A 88 5.05 -2.95 15.15
N GLU A 89 6.26 -3.52 15.13
CA GLU A 89 7.53 -2.80 14.96
C GLU A 89 7.91 -2.67 13.48
N SER A 90 7.01 -2.10 12.68
CA SER A 90 7.16 -1.93 11.22
C SER A 90 8.47 -1.24 10.80
N THR A 91 8.89 -0.19 11.54
CA THR A 91 10.15 0.53 11.27
C THR A 91 11.38 -0.36 11.42
N MET A 92 11.38 -1.24 12.44
CA MET A 92 12.44 -2.21 12.67
C MET A 92 12.43 -3.32 11.62
N ALA A 93 11.25 -3.83 11.25
CA ALA A 93 11.10 -4.81 10.18
C ALA A 93 11.67 -4.29 8.85
N LEU A 94 11.33 -3.06 8.48
CA LEU A 94 11.78 -2.40 7.25
C LEU A 94 13.30 -2.18 7.27
N ALA A 95 13.85 -1.64 8.37
CA ALA A 95 15.28 -1.43 8.52
C ALA A 95 16.06 -2.76 8.42
N LEU A 96 15.59 -3.80 9.10
CA LEU A 96 16.21 -5.12 9.09
C LEU A 96 16.13 -5.78 7.71
N GLY A 97 15.00 -5.67 7.01
CA GLY A 97 14.85 -6.17 5.65
C GLY A 97 15.81 -5.50 4.66
N GLN A 98 15.95 -4.18 4.73
CA GLN A 98 16.91 -3.45 3.90
C GLN A 98 18.36 -3.84 4.22
N GLN A 99 18.68 -4.06 5.50
CA GLN A 99 19.99 -4.56 5.93
C GLN A 99 20.24 -5.97 5.39
N PHE A 100 19.25 -6.87 5.48
CA PHE A 100 19.35 -8.24 4.98
C PHE A 100 19.70 -8.28 3.49
N ILE A 101 19.02 -7.50 2.67
CA ILE A 101 19.27 -7.43 1.22
C ILE A 101 20.71 -7.01 0.89
N LYS A 102 21.28 -6.10 1.70
CA LYS A 102 22.68 -5.65 1.55
C LYS A 102 23.67 -6.70 2.04
N MET A 103 23.36 -7.37 3.15
CA MET A 103 24.25 -8.34 3.79
C MET A 103 24.28 -9.69 3.04
N TYR A 104 23.14 -10.11 2.49
CA TYR A 104 22.96 -11.41 1.84
C TYR A 104 22.45 -11.26 0.40
N PRO A 105 23.25 -10.70 -0.53
CA PRO A 105 22.81 -10.40 -1.89
C PRO A 105 22.43 -11.63 -2.72
N TYR A 106 22.94 -12.82 -2.38
CA TYR A 106 22.73 -14.10 -3.06
C TYR A 106 21.81 -15.06 -2.29
N SER A 107 21.17 -14.61 -1.21
CA SER A 107 20.25 -15.43 -0.42
C SER A 107 19.05 -15.91 -1.25
N SER A 108 18.63 -17.16 -1.04
CA SER A 108 17.36 -17.67 -1.57
C SER A 108 16.14 -17.03 -0.88
N TYR A 109 16.29 -16.50 0.34
CA TYR A 109 15.21 -15.82 1.07
C TYR A 109 14.97 -14.38 0.62
N LYS A 110 15.81 -13.85 -0.28
CA LYS A 110 15.74 -12.45 -0.73
C LYS A 110 14.38 -12.10 -1.33
N GLY A 111 13.77 -13.02 -2.09
CA GLY A 111 12.42 -12.85 -2.64
C GLY A 111 11.38 -12.63 -1.53
N TYR A 112 11.39 -13.47 -0.50
CA TYR A 112 10.51 -13.32 0.67
C TYR A 112 10.79 -12.04 1.47
N VAL A 113 12.06 -11.63 1.62
CA VAL A 113 12.39 -10.37 2.31
C VAL A 113 11.89 -9.15 1.54
N TYR A 114 12.02 -9.12 0.21
CA TYR A 114 11.38 -8.07 -0.59
C TYR A 114 9.85 -8.06 -0.43
N TYR A 115 9.23 -9.24 -0.37
CA TYR A 115 7.80 -9.34 -0.07
C TYR A 115 7.46 -8.72 1.28
N MET A 116 8.21 -9.03 2.35
CA MET A 116 7.97 -8.47 3.69
C MET A 116 8.16 -6.95 3.71
N ILE A 117 9.17 -6.40 3.04
CA ILE A 117 9.33 -4.94 2.90
C ILE A 117 8.13 -4.34 2.18
N GLY A 118 7.62 -5.00 1.13
CA GLY A 118 6.41 -4.58 0.43
C GLY A 118 5.17 -4.61 1.32
N VAL A 119 5.00 -5.65 2.16
CA VAL A 119 3.89 -5.74 3.13
C VAL A 119 3.96 -4.60 4.15
N VAL A 120 5.12 -4.40 4.76
CA VAL A 120 5.32 -3.34 5.76
C VAL A 120 5.07 -1.97 5.15
N GLY A 121 5.66 -1.67 3.98
CA GLY A 121 5.45 -0.38 3.31
C GLY A 121 4.01 -0.16 2.82
N PHE A 122 3.29 -1.23 2.48
CA PHE A 122 1.87 -1.16 2.14
C PHE A 122 0.98 -0.84 3.34
N GLU A 123 1.40 -1.23 4.55
CA GLU A 123 0.62 -1.11 5.77
C GLU A 123 0.96 0.14 6.59
N ASP A 124 2.15 0.71 6.42
CA ASP A 124 2.53 2.00 7.03
C ASP A 124 1.60 3.15 6.60
N GLY A 125 0.93 3.02 5.45
CA GLY A 125 -0.14 3.92 4.99
C GLY A 125 -1.53 3.65 5.62
N ARG A 126 -1.65 2.63 6.47
CA ARG A 126 -2.89 2.13 7.11
C ARG A 126 -2.75 2.09 8.64
N GLY A 127 -2.49 3.23 9.27
CA GLY A 127 -2.49 3.33 10.73
C GLY A 127 -3.80 2.84 11.36
N ILE A 128 -3.75 2.39 12.62
CA ILE A 128 -4.84 1.72 13.37
C ILE A 128 -6.19 2.49 13.34
N LEU A 129 -6.17 3.82 13.27
CA LEU A 129 -7.38 4.66 13.17
C LEU A 129 -8.12 4.53 11.82
N GLN A 130 -7.45 4.04 10.77
CA GLN A 130 -7.97 3.94 9.40
C GLN A 130 -8.66 2.60 9.12
N THR A 131 -8.53 1.60 10.01
CA THR A 131 -9.21 0.31 9.90
C THR A 131 -10.70 0.39 10.25
N TYR A 132 -11.14 1.41 11.00
CA TYR A 132 -12.49 1.52 11.55
C TYR A 132 -13.34 2.69 11.00
N ALA A 133 -12.77 3.52 10.13
CA ALA A 133 -13.49 4.58 9.41
C ALA A 133 -13.33 4.38 7.90
N PRO A 134 -14.34 4.68 7.05
CA PRO A 134 -14.18 4.65 5.60
C PRO A 134 -13.19 5.74 5.20
N TYR A 135 -11.92 5.38 5.16
CA TYR A 135 -10.82 6.24 4.79
C TYR A 135 -10.63 6.17 3.28
N ASP A 136 -10.85 7.28 2.58
CA ASP A 136 -10.70 7.33 1.13
C ASP A 136 -9.21 7.47 0.79
N MET A 137 -8.55 6.32 0.64
CA MET A 137 -7.11 6.16 0.38
C MET A 137 -6.66 6.90 -0.90
N ASN A 138 -7.61 7.35 -1.73
CA ASN A 138 -7.37 8.06 -2.98
C ASN A 138 -6.94 9.53 -2.79
N TYR A 139 -6.82 10.08 -1.58
CA TYR A 139 -6.43 11.50 -1.40
C TYR A 139 -5.00 11.71 -0.89
N HIS A 140 -4.27 10.64 -0.55
CA HIS A 140 -2.88 10.72 -0.10
C HIS A 140 -1.87 10.47 -1.22
N ASP A 141 -0.62 10.85 -0.96
CA ASP A 141 0.52 10.65 -1.85
C ASP A 141 0.68 9.15 -2.19
N PRO A 142 0.60 8.75 -3.47
CA PRO A 142 0.72 7.35 -3.88
C PRO A 142 2.13 6.76 -3.75
N THR A 143 3.13 7.57 -3.37
CA THR A 143 4.54 7.14 -3.33
C THR A 143 4.76 5.87 -2.50
N GLY A 144 4.15 5.75 -1.30
CA GLY A 144 4.27 4.54 -0.48
C GLY A 144 3.72 3.28 -1.15
N TYR A 145 2.61 3.40 -1.90
CA TYR A 145 2.05 2.28 -2.67
C TYR A 145 2.93 1.89 -3.85
N GLN A 146 3.55 2.87 -4.52
CA GLN A 146 4.48 2.61 -5.61
C GLN A 146 5.72 1.86 -5.10
N ASP A 147 6.28 2.29 -3.98
CA ASP A 147 7.41 1.60 -3.35
C ASP A 147 7.05 0.17 -2.94
N ALA A 148 5.88 -0.03 -2.33
CA ALA A 148 5.38 -1.37 -2.00
C ALA A 148 5.22 -2.25 -3.26
N TYR A 149 4.66 -1.70 -4.34
CA TYR A 149 4.51 -2.39 -5.62
C TYR A 149 5.85 -2.83 -6.19
N THR A 150 6.85 -1.94 -6.22
CA THR A 150 8.19 -2.26 -6.71
C THR A 150 8.86 -3.34 -5.88
N ASN A 151 8.64 -3.37 -4.56
CA ASN A 151 9.14 -4.44 -3.71
C ASN A 151 8.44 -5.78 -3.99
N PHE A 152 7.11 -5.79 -4.18
CA PHE A 152 6.40 -7.00 -4.60
C PHE A 152 6.86 -7.49 -5.98
N GLU A 153 7.06 -6.60 -6.94
CA GLU A 153 7.57 -6.95 -8.26
C GLU A 153 8.94 -7.63 -8.16
N LYS A 154 9.88 -7.06 -7.38
CA LYS A 154 11.18 -7.69 -7.12
C LYS A 154 11.05 -9.04 -6.43
N ALA A 155 10.12 -9.17 -5.48
CA ALA A 155 9.86 -10.44 -4.79
C ALA A 155 9.43 -11.53 -5.78
N LEU A 156 8.49 -11.22 -6.68
CA LEU A 156 8.01 -12.14 -7.71
C LEU A 156 9.06 -12.48 -8.75
N GLN A 157 9.97 -11.54 -9.08
CA GLN A 157 11.07 -11.79 -10.01
C GLN A 157 12.12 -12.74 -9.40
N LEU A 158 12.41 -12.60 -8.11
CA LEU A 158 13.44 -13.38 -7.42
C LEU A 158 12.94 -14.75 -6.98
N ASP A 159 11.69 -14.86 -6.54
CA ASP A 159 11.08 -16.11 -6.11
C ASP A 159 9.64 -16.24 -6.67
N PRO A 160 9.50 -16.63 -7.96
CA PRO A 160 8.22 -16.69 -8.64
C PRO A 160 7.30 -17.82 -8.17
N ASN A 161 7.85 -18.79 -7.42
CA ASN A 161 7.13 -19.97 -6.93
C ASN A 161 6.96 -19.96 -5.40
N GLY A 162 7.35 -18.87 -4.74
CA GLY A 162 7.22 -18.70 -3.29
C GLY A 162 5.77 -18.75 -2.82
N SER A 163 5.55 -19.19 -1.58
CA SER A 163 4.21 -19.29 -0.98
C SER A 163 3.49 -17.92 -0.87
N PHE A 164 4.25 -16.83 -0.85
CA PHE A 164 3.74 -15.46 -0.77
C PHE A 164 3.22 -14.91 -2.11
N VAL A 165 3.51 -15.57 -3.24
CA VAL A 165 3.21 -15.07 -4.60
C VAL A 165 1.72 -14.73 -4.81
N PRO A 166 0.75 -15.57 -4.40
CA PRO A 166 -0.67 -15.24 -4.55
C PRO A 166 -1.10 -14.03 -3.72
N ASP A 167 -0.47 -13.78 -2.58
CA ASP A 167 -0.75 -12.61 -1.75
C ASP A 167 -0.17 -11.34 -2.37
N ALA A 168 1.11 -11.38 -2.75
CA ALA A 168 1.79 -10.27 -3.43
C ALA A 168 1.01 -9.82 -4.69
N LYS A 169 0.57 -10.76 -5.53
CA LYS A 169 -0.22 -10.43 -6.74
C LYS A 169 -1.55 -9.75 -6.40
N ARG A 170 -2.26 -10.20 -5.36
CA ARG A 170 -3.51 -9.57 -4.91
C ARG A 170 -3.27 -8.14 -4.43
N ARG A 171 -2.21 -7.92 -3.64
CA ARG A 171 -1.81 -6.59 -3.17
C ARG A 171 -1.40 -5.67 -4.32
N MET A 172 -0.65 -6.17 -5.31
CA MET A 172 -0.27 -5.42 -6.51
C MET A 172 -1.50 -4.99 -7.33
N VAL A 173 -2.48 -5.88 -7.50
CA VAL A 173 -3.76 -5.53 -8.16
C VAL A 173 -4.50 -4.46 -7.37
N PHE A 174 -4.57 -4.59 -6.05
CA PHE A 174 -5.18 -3.58 -5.19
C PHE A 174 -4.49 -2.21 -5.35
N ILE A 175 -3.16 -2.17 -5.24
CA ILE A 175 -2.34 -0.96 -5.40
C ILE A 175 -2.61 -0.29 -6.75
N ASN A 176 -2.58 -1.06 -7.85
CA ASN A 176 -2.84 -0.53 -9.18
C ASN A 176 -4.24 0.08 -9.29
N ASN A 177 -5.26 -0.54 -8.69
CA ASN A 177 -6.62 0.01 -8.68
C ASN A 177 -6.71 1.29 -7.83
N THR A 178 -6.06 1.33 -6.67
CA THR A 178 -6.03 2.52 -5.81
C THR A 178 -5.36 3.70 -6.50
N ILE A 179 -4.18 3.49 -7.10
CA ILE A 179 -3.47 4.56 -7.80
C ILE A 179 -4.22 5.01 -9.05
N ALA A 180 -4.79 4.07 -9.81
CA ALA A 180 -5.62 4.38 -10.97
C ALA A 180 -6.82 5.25 -10.59
N ARG A 181 -7.50 4.91 -9.49
CA ARG A 181 -8.64 5.66 -8.98
C ARG A 181 -8.25 7.07 -8.53
N HIS A 182 -7.12 7.22 -7.83
CA HIS A 182 -6.58 8.54 -7.47
C HIS A 182 -6.42 9.45 -8.69
N TYR A 183 -5.78 8.96 -9.76
CA TYR A 183 -5.59 9.76 -10.97
C TYR A 183 -6.90 10.02 -11.73
N ASP A 184 -7.83 9.07 -11.73
CA ASP A 184 -9.15 9.23 -12.33
C ASP A 184 -9.98 10.29 -11.59
N ASP A 185 -9.96 10.31 -10.26
CA ASP A 185 -10.61 11.33 -9.43
C ASP A 185 -10.06 12.74 -9.73
N ILE A 186 -8.73 12.87 -9.90
CA ILE A 186 -8.07 14.12 -10.32
C ILE A 186 -8.50 14.50 -11.74
N ALA A 187 -8.59 13.55 -12.67
CA ALA A 187 -9.04 13.80 -14.02
C ALA A 187 -10.48 14.35 -14.04
N HIS A 188 -11.38 13.76 -13.26
CA HIS A 188 -12.75 14.24 -13.08
C HIS A 188 -12.80 15.63 -12.45
N PHE A 189 -11.93 15.91 -11.47
CA PHE A 189 -11.80 17.22 -10.85
C PHE A 189 -11.43 18.32 -11.87
N TYR A 190 -10.47 18.05 -12.77
CA TYR A 190 -10.09 18.97 -13.84
C TYR A 190 -11.19 19.13 -14.89
N PHE A 191 -11.84 18.03 -15.27
CA PHE A 191 -12.93 18.04 -16.25
C PHE A 191 -14.08 18.94 -15.78
N LYS A 192 -14.50 18.82 -14.52
CA LYS A 192 -15.57 19.66 -13.92
C LYS A 192 -15.24 21.16 -13.94
N ARG A 193 -13.95 21.53 -13.98
CA ARG A 193 -13.48 22.92 -14.04
C ARG A 193 -13.24 23.43 -15.46
N GLY A 194 -13.54 22.64 -16.48
CA GLY A 194 -13.29 23.00 -17.88
C GLY A 194 -11.82 22.88 -18.31
N ALA A 195 -10.95 22.35 -17.44
CA ALA A 195 -9.53 22.12 -17.75
C ALA A 195 -9.37 20.79 -18.53
N TYR A 196 -9.93 20.72 -19.74
CA TYR A 196 -10.04 19.47 -20.49
C TYR A 196 -8.68 18.85 -20.89
N ASN A 197 -7.69 19.67 -21.24
CA ASN A 197 -6.33 19.17 -21.52
C ASN A 197 -5.71 18.48 -20.31
N ALA A 198 -5.86 19.07 -19.12
CA ALA A 198 -5.36 18.48 -17.87
C ALA A 198 -6.13 17.20 -17.49
N ALA A 199 -7.45 17.18 -17.73
CA ALA A 199 -8.26 15.97 -17.54
C ALA A 199 -7.78 14.83 -18.47
N ILE A 200 -7.52 15.12 -19.75
CA ILE A 200 -7.00 14.13 -20.71
C ILE A 200 -5.64 13.59 -20.28
N ASP A 201 -4.73 14.46 -19.81
CA ASP A 201 -3.41 14.03 -19.37
C ASP A 201 -3.48 13.03 -18.21
N ARG A 202 -4.30 13.35 -17.20
CA ARG A 202 -4.53 12.47 -16.03
C ARG A 202 -5.25 11.19 -16.38
N ALA A 203 -6.30 11.24 -17.20
CA ALA A 203 -6.98 10.03 -17.67
C ALA A 203 -6.06 9.15 -18.54
N SER A 204 -5.20 9.76 -19.36
CA SER A 204 -4.20 9.05 -20.16
C SER A 204 -3.12 8.39 -19.29
N GLN A 205 -2.83 8.93 -18.10
CA GLN A 205 -1.96 8.29 -17.13
C GLN A 205 -2.60 6.99 -16.61
N VAL A 206 -3.89 7.00 -16.28
CA VAL A 206 -4.65 5.80 -15.89
C VAL A 206 -4.60 4.73 -16.98
N ILE A 207 -4.95 5.11 -18.21
CA ILE A 207 -5.05 4.17 -19.35
C ILE A 207 -3.69 3.54 -19.70
N ARG A 208 -2.60 4.32 -19.64
CA ARG A 208 -1.26 3.83 -20.02
C ARG A 208 -0.58 3.03 -18.90
N SER A 209 -0.66 3.51 -17.66
CA SER A 209 0.09 2.91 -16.54
C SER A 209 -0.69 1.81 -15.83
N TYR A 210 -2.03 1.86 -15.85
CA TYR A 210 -2.88 0.93 -15.11
C TYR A 210 -4.00 0.32 -15.99
N PRO A 211 -3.69 -0.24 -17.18
CA PRO A 211 -4.71 -0.64 -18.15
C PRO A 211 -5.69 -1.72 -17.64
N GLN A 212 -5.28 -2.53 -16.67
CA GLN A 212 -6.12 -3.58 -16.06
C GLN A 212 -6.91 -3.10 -14.84
N SER A 213 -6.82 -1.81 -14.48
CA SER A 213 -7.58 -1.25 -13.36
C SER A 213 -9.05 -1.09 -13.71
N THR A 214 -9.90 -1.06 -12.68
CA THR A 214 -11.33 -0.76 -12.82
C THR A 214 -11.59 0.67 -13.30
N SER A 215 -10.66 1.60 -13.05
CA SER A 215 -10.78 3.00 -13.46
C SER A 215 -10.41 3.26 -14.92
N THR A 216 -9.78 2.30 -15.62
CA THR A 216 -9.40 2.47 -17.03
C THR A 216 -10.60 2.74 -17.93
N GLU A 217 -11.70 2.04 -17.70
CA GLU A 217 -12.92 2.17 -18.50
C GLU A 217 -13.52 3.58 -18.36
N ASP A 218 -13.63 4.07 -17.12
CA ASP A 218 -14.15 5.41 -16.83
C ASP A 218 -13.22 6.53 -17.31
N ALA A 219 -11.90 6.36 -17.14
CA ALA A 219 -10.90 7.29 -17.66
C ALA A 219 -10.97 7.41 -19.20
N LEU A 220 -11.24 6.31 -19.90
CA LEU A 220 -11.42 6.32 -21.36
C LEU A 220 -12.68 7.08 -21.77
N VAL A 221 -13.79 6.90 -21.05
CA VAL A 221 -15.02 7.68 -21.25
C VAL A 221 -14.78 9.17 -21.00
N LEU A 222 -14.09 9.52 -19.90
CA LEU A 222 -13.76 10.90 -19.57
C LEU A 222 -12.89 11.55 -20.65
N THR A 223 -11.93 10.81 -21.20
CA THR A 223 -11.06 11.25 -22.31
C THR A 223 -11.88 11.56 -23.56
N ILE A 224 -12.83 10.70 -23.92
CA ILE A 224 -13.74 10.95 -25.05
C ILE A 224 -14.57 12.22 -24.83
N ARG A 225 -15.15 12.37 -23.62
CA ARG A 225 -15.90 13.57 -23.24
C ARG A 225 -15.06 14.84 -23.35
N ALA A 226 -13.81 14.79 -22.88
CA ALA A 226 -12.90 15.92 -22.90
C ALA A 226 -12.50 16.31 -24.34
N TYR A 227 -12.19 15.34 -25.21
CA TYR A 227 -11.95 15.60 -26.62
C TYR A 227 -13.15 16.24 -27.32
N ASN A 228 -14.36 15.77 -27.05
CA ASN A 228 -15.58 16.38 -27.59
C ASN A 228 -15.76 17.83 -27.12
N LYS A 229 -15.47 18.13 -25.85
CA LYS A 229 -15.52 19.51 -25.32
C LYS A 229 -14.48 20.44 -25.94
N LEU A 230 -13.37 19.89 -26.41
CA LEU A 230 -12.32 20.62 -27.14
C LEU A 230 -12.57 20.71 -28.65
N GLY A 231 -13.63 20.08 -29.18
CA GLY A 231 -13.89 20.00 -30.64
C GLY A 231 -12.95 19.03 -31.38
N LEU A 232 -12.23 18.18 -30.67
CA LEU A 232 -11.26 17.22 -31.21
C LEU A 232 -11.95 15.88 -31.55
N TYR A 233 -12.88 15.93 -32.52
CA TYR A 233 -13.79 14.81 -32.80
C TYR A 233 -13.10 13.56 -33.37
N ASP A 234 -12.00 13.71 -34.09
CA ASP A 234 -11.28 12.55 -34.66
C ASP A 234 -10.60 11.73 -33.55
N GLN A 235 -10.03 12.40 -32.56
CA GLN A 235 -9.46 11.81 -31.36
C GLN A 235 -10.56 11.15 -30.51
N ALA A 236 -11.71 11.81 -30.35
CA ALA A 236 -12.86 11.23 -29.67
C ALA A 236 -13.32 9.94 -30.37
N LYS A 237 -13.50 9.96 -31.70
CA LYS A 237 -13.87 8.78 -32.51
C LYS A 237 -12.85 7.65 -32.40
N ALA A 238 -11.56 7.98 -32.35
CA ALA A 238 -10.51 6.97 -32.14
C ALA A 238 -10.64 6.27 -30.78
N ASN A 239 -10.84 7.04 -29.70
CA ASN A 239 -11.02 6.49 -28.36
C ASN A 239 -12.35 5.71 -28.23
N ILE A 240 -13.42 6.14 -28.91
CA ILE A 240 -14.67 5.38 -28.99
C ILE A 240 -14.45 3.98 -29.60
N ARG A 241 -13.62 3.86 -30.65
CA ARG A 241 -13.30 2.54 -31.24
C ARG A 241 -12.59 1.64 -30.22
N VAL A 242 -11.66 2.20 -29.45
CA VAL A 242 -10.97 1.48 -28.38
C VAL A 242 -11.95 1.05 -27.29
N LEU A 243 -12.85 1.95 -26.86
CA LEU A 243 -13.87 1.66 -25.85
C LEU A 243 -14.81 0.55 -26.31
N LYS A 244 -15.33 0.61 -27.55
CA LYS A 244 -16.20 -0.43 -28.12
C LYS A 244 -15.51 -1.79 -28.22
N LYS A 245 -14.23 -1.81 -28.55
CA LYS A 245 -13.46 -3.06 -28.70
C LYS A 245 -13.21 -3.74 -27.35
N ASN A 246 -12.86 -2.98 -26.31
CA ASN A 246 -12.46 -3.53 -25.01
C ASN A 246 -13.61 -3.62 -24.00
N TYR A 247 -14.59 -2.71 -24.08
CA TYR A 247 -15.70 -2.55 -23.12
C TYR A 247 -17.06 -2.45 -23.83
N PRO A 248 -17.48 -3.45 -24.63
CA PRO A 248 -18.68 -3.37 -25.47
C PRO A 248 -19.99 -3.18 -24.69
N LYS A 249 -20.01 -3.51 -23.39
CA LYS A 249 -21.19 -3.37 -22.52
C LYS A 249 -21.29 -2.02 -21.80
N ASN A 250 -20.31 -1.13 -22.00
CA ASN A 250 -20.25 0.17 -21.33
C ASN A 250 -21.51 1.02 -21.62
N ASN A 251 -22.05 1.68 -20.59
CA ASN A 251 -23.28 2.47 -20.71
C ASN A 251 -23.12 3.73 -21.57
N PHE A 252 -21.94 4.33 -21.63
CA PHE A 252 -21.65 5.45 -22.53
C PHE A 252 -21.88 5.06 -24.00
N ILE A 253 -21.56 3.81 -24.39
CA ILE A 253 -21.77 3.33 -25.77
C ILE A 253 -23.27 3.29 -26.11
N LYS A 254 -24.13 2.92 -25.15
CA LYS A 254 -25.59 2.83 -25.36
C LYS A 254 -26.21 4.20 -25.62
N ASN A 255 -25.64 5.25 -25.03
CA ASN A 255 -26.13 6.62 -25.14
C ASN A 255 -25.35 7.45 -26.18
N LEU A 256 -24.54 6.79 -27.01
CA LEU A 256 -23.68 7.46 -27.98
C LEU A 256 -24.46 7.79 -29.26
N ARG A 257 -24.46 9.06 -29.65
CA ARG A 257 -25.03 9.54 -30.91
C ARG A 257 -24.11 9.21 -32.09
N PRO A 258 -24.63 9.18 -33.34
CA PRO A 258 -23.82 8.92 -34.53
C PRO A 258 -22.67 9.91 -34.75
N ASP A 259 -22.80 11.14 -34.25
CA ASP A 259 -21.78 12.19 -34.32
C ASP A 259 -20.64 12.02 -33.28
N GLY A 260 -20.73 11.04 -32.38
CA GLY A 260 -19.75 10.78 -31.33
C GLY A 260 -19.98 11.56 -30.03
N THR A 261 -21.08 12.31 -29.92
CA THR A 261 -21.52 12.97 -28.69
C THR A 261 -22.49 12.10 -27.89
N GLU A 262 -22.64 12.35 -26.59
CA GLU A 262 -23.66 11.66 -25.79
C GLU A 262 -25.04 12.27 -26.02
N GLU A 263 -26.07 11.42 -25.99
CA GLU A 263 -27.44 11.90 -25.84
C GLU A 263 -27.61 12.63 -24.51
N PRO A 264 -28.15 13.87 -24.50
CA PRO A 264 -28.40 14.57 -23.27
C PRO A 264 -29.38 13.80 -22.38
N SER A 265 -29.08 13.74 -21.08
CA SER A 265 -29.97 13.10 -20.11
C SER A 265 -31.34 13.77 -20.12
N TRP A 266 -32.38 13.08 -19.63
CA TRP A 266 -33.73 13.64 -19.56
C TRP A 266 -33.75 14.97 -18.79
N TYR A 267 -32.93 15.10 -17.74
CA TYR A 267 -32.76 16.34 -16.97
C TYR A 267 -32.07 17.44 -17.80
N GLN A 268 -30.99 17.13 -18.53
CA GLN A 268 -30.32 18.11 -19.40
C GLN A 268 -31.20 18.58 -20.55
N ARG A 269 -32.07 17.71 -21.09
CA ARG A 269 -33.05 18.10 -22.11
C ARG A 269 -34.10 19.06 -21.59
N TRP A 270 -34.51 18.90 -20.33
CA TRP A 270 -35.62 19.65 -19.76
C TRP A 270 -35.19 20.91 -19.00
N PHE A 271 -33.97 20.94 -18.46
CA PHE A 271 -33.44 22.05 -17.66
C PHE A 271 -32.14 22.65 -18.22
N GLY A 272 -31.63 22.19 -19.37
CA GLY A 272 -30.35 22.68 -19.92
C GLY A 272 -30.37 24.11 -20.48
N TRP A 273 -31.53 24.76 -20.53
CA TRP A 273 -31.70 26.18 -20.89
C TRP A 273 -31.71 27.13 -19.68
N LEU A 274 -31.68 26.59 -18.46
CA LEU A 274 -31.51 27.34 -17.20
C LEU A 274 -30.03 27.48 -16.90
#